data_AF-A0A7S1E8D1-F1
#
_entry.id   AF-A0A7S1E8D1-F1
#
_cell.length_a   1.000
_cell.length_b   1.000
_cell.length_c   1.000
_cell.angle_alpha   90.00
_cell.angle_beta   90.00
_cell.angle_gamma   90.00
#
_symmetry.space_group_name_H-M   'P 1'
#
loop_
_entity.id
_entity.type
_entity.pdbx_description
1 polymer ?
#
loop_
_entity_poly.entity_id
_entity_poly.type
_entity_poly.pdbx_seq_one_letter_code
_entity_poly.pdbx_strand_id
1 'polypeptide(L)'
;LSSPGKNSGFESAPFKLTADFVDLMGGPHSHHFRMFSELCCRTFLTLRKRCLEITLLVEMLMVGNEDLNCFRGRPEDAVRGLRKRFRLDLNDTACMLYVQGLVDESLENWRT
;
A
#
# COMPACT_ATOMS: atom_id res chain seq x y z
N LEU A 1 7.66 -6.08 -13.76
CA LEU A 1 7.28 -7.35 -13.11
C LEU A 1 8.28 -7.60 -11.98
N SER A 2 8.04 -7.00 -10.82
CA SER A 2 9.01 -7.00 -9.70
C SER A 2 8.48 -7.73 -8.47
N SER A 3 7.29 -8.34 -8.58
CA SER A 3 6.80 -9.24 -7.53
C SER A 3 7.60 -10.55 -7.59
N PRO A 4 8.19 -11.01 -6.47
CA PRO A 4 8.92 -12.28 -6.40
C PRO A 4 8.12 -13.48 -6.93
N GLY A 5 6.78 -13.39 -6.91
CA GLY A 5 5.88 -14.41 -7.42
C GLY A 5 5.43 -14.26 -8.88
N LYS A 6 6.07 -13.44 -9.72
CA LYS A 6 5.70 -13.26 -11.15
C LYS A 6 4.19 -13.00 -11.41
N ASN A 7 3.49 -12.31 -10.52
CA ASN A 7 2.03 -12.13 -10.58
C ASN A 7 1.23 -13.45 -10.68
N SER A 8 1.70 -14.56 -10.10
CA SER A 8 0.99 -15.85 -10.07
C SER A 8 -0.33 -15.84 -9.28
N GLY A 9 -0.88 -14.68 -8.93
CA GLY A 9 -2.18 -14.54 -8.27
C GLY A 9 -2.25 -15.10 -6.84
N PHE A 10 -1.10 -15.47 -6.25
CA PHE A 10 -1.03 -16.15 -4.96
C PHE A 10 -1.28 -15.24 -3.74
N GLU A 11 -1.16 -13.91 -3.90
CA GLU A 11 -1.54 -12.93 -2.88
C GLU A 11 -2.46 -11.89 -3.53
N SER A 12 -3.77 -12.09 -3.38
CA SER A 12 -4.81 -11.12 -3.76
C SER A 12 -4.96 -10.00 -2.74
N ALA A 13 -4.44 -10.19 -1.52
CA ALA A 13 -4.55 -9.21 -0.44
C ALA A 13 -3.77 -7.92 -0.77
N PRO A 14 -4.34 -6.74 -0.47
CA PRO A 14 -3.65 -5.46 -0.60
C PRO A 14 -2.32 -5.40 0.16
N PHE A 15 -2.25 -6.01 1.35
CA PHE A 15 -1.03 -6.21 2.12
C PHE A 15 -1.14 -7.45 3.03
N LYS A 16 0.00 -7.90 3.57
CA LYS A 16 0.04 -9.06 4.47
C LYS A 16 -0.49 -8.67 5.86
N LEU A 17 -1.61 -9.28 6.24
CA LEU A 17 -2.20 -9.17 7.58
C LEU A 17 -2.59 -10.58 8.04
N THR A 18 -1.75 -11.21 8.86
CA THR A 18 -1.94 -12.61 9.27
C THR A 18 -2.86 -12.74 10.48
N ALA A 19 -3.39 -13.96 10.66
CA ALA A 19 -4.00 -14.45 11.90
C ALA A 19 -3.25 -13.98 13.15
N ASP A 20 -1.98 -14.35 13.24
CA ASP A 20 -1.16 -14.09 14.42
C ASP A 20 -1.02 -12.58 14.72
N PHE A 21 -0.96 -11.73 13.69
CA PHE A 21 -0.93 -10.27 13.88
C PHE A 21 -2.26 -9.75 14.44
N VAL A 22 -3.39 -10.27 13.95
CA VAL A 22 -4.73 -9.89 14.42
C VAL A 22 -4.96 -10.39 15.85
N ASP A 23 -4.55 -11.62 16.15
CA ASP A 23 -4.66 -12.21 17.48
C ASP A 23 -3.78 -11.50 18.51
N LEU A 24 -2.56 -11.09 18.12
CA LEU A 24 -1.68 -10.26 18.96
C LEU A 24 -2.34 -8.91 19.33
N MET A 25 -3.15 -8.35 18.43
CA MET A 25 -3.95 -7.14 18.69
C MET A 25 -5.21 -7.43 19.52
N GLY A 26 -5.54 -8.68 19.81
CA GLY A 26 -6.74 -9.08 20.57
C GLY A 26 -7.96 -9.36 19.70
N GLY A 27 -7.77 -9.64 18.41
CA GLY A 27 -8.82 -9.95 17.46
C GLY A 27 -9.38 -8.72 16.71
N PRO A 28 -10.21 -8.94 15.68
CA PRO A 28 -10.67 -7.89 14.76
C PRO A 28 -11.62 -6.87 15.41
N HIS A 29 -12.24 -7.22 16.54
CA HIS A 29 -13.13 -6.33 17.29
C HIS A 29 -12.46 -5.67 18.51
N SER A 30 -11.15 -5.86 18.67
CA SER A 30 -10.39 -5.26 19.78
C SER A 30 -10.21 -3.75 19.63
N HIS A 31 -9.90 -3.09 20.74
CA HIS A 31 -9.47 -1.69 20.72
C HIS A 31 -8.18 -1.50 19.92
N HIS A 32 -7.20 -2.40 20.06
CA HIS A 32 -5.91 -2.26 19.38
C HIS A 32 -6.02 -2.44 17.87
N PHE A 33 -6.87 -3.36 17.40
CA PHE A 33 -7.11 -3.50 15.97
C PHE A 33 -7.78 -2.25 15.37
N ARG A 34 -8.77 -1.67 16.07
CA ARG A 34 -9.36 -0.38 15.67
C ARG A 34 -8.32 0.74 15.61
N MET A 35 -7.43 0.81 16.60
CA MET A 35 -6.35 1.79 16.64
C MET A 35 -5.36 1.58 15.48
N PHE A 36 -5.01 0.34 15.15
CA PHE A 36 -4.19 0.00 13.99
C PHE A 36 -4.80 0.53 12.68
N SER A 37 -6.10 0.27 12.45
CA SER A 37 -6.80 0.74 11.26
C SER A 37 -6.87 2.27 11.19
N GLU A 38 -7.13 2.95 12.32
CA GLU A 38 -7.10 4.41 12.40
C GLU A 38 -5.72 4.97 12.05
N LEU A 39 -4.66 4.37 12.59
CA LEU A 39 -3.28 4.76 12.30
C LEU A 39 -2.92 4.55 10.82
N CYS A 40 -3.42 3.50 10.18
CA CYS A 40 -3.26 3.29 8.74
C CYS A 40 -3.89 4.44 7.94
N CYS A 41 -5.14 4.80 8.25
CA CYS A 41 -5.85 5.92 7.63
C CYS A 41 -5.10 7.25 7.82
N ARG A 42 -4.71 7.58 9.05
CA ARG A 42 -4.01 8.84 9.38
C ARG A 42 -2.64 8.93 8.71
N THR A 43 -1.89 7.82 8.71
CA THR A 43 -0.60 7.72 8.03
C THR A 43 -0.78 7.95 6.54
N PHE A 44 -1.75 7.31 5.91
CA PHE A 44 -1.97 7.45 4.47
C PHE A 44 -2.36 8.89 4.08
N LEU A 45 -3.22 9.56 4.86
CA LEU A 45 -3.51 10.99 4.67
C LEU A 45 -2.27 11.87 4.79
N THR A 46 -1.36 11.53 5.71
CA THR A 46 -0.10 12.25 5.88
C THR A 46 0.84 12.04 4.70
N LEU A 47 0.98 10.79 4.25
CA LEU A 47 1.79 10.43 3.07
C LEU A 47 1.30 11.13 1.81
N ARG A 48 -0.02 11.26 1.62
CA ARG A 48 -0.62 12.01 0.49
C ARG A 48 -0.15 13.46 0.43
N LYS A 49 -0.06 14.14 1.57
CA LYS A 49 0.44 15.52 1.66
C LYS A 49 1.91 15.63 1.23
N ARG A 50 2.67 14.53 1.30
CA ARG A 50 4.09 14.44 0.93
C ARG A 50 4.31 13.67 -0.38
N CYS A 51 3.25 13.44 -1.16
CA CYS A 51 3.30 12.64 -2.39
C CYS A 51 4.37 13.12 -3.37
N LEU A 52 4.51 14.44 -3.57
CA LEU A 52 5.50 15.01 -4.49
C LEU A 52 6.93 14.71 -4.04
N GLU A 53 7.23 14.89 -2.76
CA GLU A 53 8.55 14.61 -2.20
C GLU A 53 8.93 13.13 -2.36
N ILE A 54 7.99 12.23 -2.02
CA ILE A 54 8.22 10.78 -2.13
C ILE A 54 8.38 10.35 -3.61
N THR A 55 7.56 10.90 -4.50
CA THR A 55 7.62 10.57 -5.94
C THR A 55 8.92 11.06 -6.56
N LEU A 56 9.36 12.27 -6.19
CA LEU A 56 10.62 12.86 -6.65
C LEU A 56 11.83 12.00 -6.25
N LEU A 57 11.85 11.44 -5.04
CA LEU A 57 12.92 10.53 -4.62
C LEU A 57 13.02 9.31 -5.54
N VAL A 58 11.89 8.77 -5.98
CA VAL A 58 11.86 7.61 -6.90
C VAL A 58 12.22 8.00 -8.33
N GLU A 59 11.81 9.19 -8.79
CA GLU A 59 12.24 9.77 -10.07
C GLU A 59 13.75 9.98 -10.11
N MET A 60 14.36 10.45 -9.03
CA MET A 60 15.82 10.60 -8.95
C MET A 60 16.53 9.24 -8.89
N LEU A 61 15.97 8.28 -8.14
CA LEU A 61 16.52 6.92 -8.06
C LEU A 61 16.52 6.21 -9.42
N MET A 62 15.54 6.51 -10.27
CA MET A 62 15.39 5.93 -11.59
C MET A 62 16.61 6.17 -12.49
N VAL A 63 17.22 7.36 -12.41
CA VAL A 63 18.36 7.76 -13.26
C VAL A 63 19.59 6.93 -12.88
N GLY A 64 20.15 6.18 -13.84
CA GLY A 64 21.31 5.31 -13.62
C GLY A 64 21.00 3.98 -12.92
N ASN A 65 19.72 3.65 -12.71
CA ASN A 65 19.28 2.36 -12.16
C ASN A 65 18.29 1.65 -13.10
N GLU A 66 18.38 1.90 -14.40
CA GLU A 66 17.46 1.38 -15.42
C GLU A 66 17.48 -0.16 -15.53
N ASP A 67 18.56 -0.80 -15.07
CA ASP A 67 18.72 -2.26 -15.06
C ASP A 67 17.95 -2.96 -13.93
N LEU A 68 17.46 -2.22 -12.92
CA LEU A 68 16.62 -2.79 -11.87
C LEU A 68 15.29 -3.27 -12.46
N ASN A 69 14.84 -4.47 -12.06
CA ASN A 69 13.61 -5.07 -12.59
C ASN A 69 12.34 -4.20 -12.41
N CYS A 70 12.34 -3.26 -11.45
CA CYS A 70 11.27 -2.28 -11.26
C CYS A 70 11.30 -1.11 -12.25
N PHE A 71 12.46 -0.78 -12.81
CA PHE A 71 12.63 0.31 -13.78
C PHE A 71 12.86 -0.20 -15.21
N ARG A 72 13.16 -1.49 -15.39
CA ARG A 72 13.44 -2.08 -16.69
C ARG A 72 12.31 -1.89 -17.70
N GLY A 73 12.66 -1.40 -18.88
CA GLY A 73 11.78 -1.27 -20.05
C GLY A 73 10.92 0.00 -20.07
N ARG A 74 10.16 0.28 -19.01
CA ARG A 74 9.32 1.49 -18.90
C ARG A 74 9.43 2.10 -17.50
N PRO A 75 10.54 2.78 -17.20
CA PRO A 75 10.81 3.26 -15.84
C PRO A 75 9.78 4.31 -15.37
N GLU A 76 9.27 5.12 -16.30
CA GLU A 76 8.15 6.06 -16.09
C GLU A 76 6.86 5.41 -15.56
N ASP A 77 6.63 4.13 -15.89
CA ASP A 77 5.43 3.40 -15.43
C ASP A 77 5.51 3.12 -13.92
N ALA A 78 6.71 2.95 -13.37
CA ALA A 78 6.92 2.75 -11.94
C ALA A 78 6.56 4.02 -11.15
N VAL A 79 7.06 5.17 -11.60
CA VAL A 79 6.77 6.49 -11.02
C VAL A 79 5.28 6.81 -11.13
N ARG A 80 4.69 6.64 -12.32
CA ARG A 80 3.26 6.86 -12.56
C ARG A 80 2.39 5.94 -11.69
N GLY A 81 2.78 4.68 -11.57
CA GLY A 81 2.11 3.70 -10.71
C GLY A 81 2.16 4.09 -9.24
N LEU A 82 3.32 4.54 -8.75
CA LEU A 82 3.48 5.05 -7.38
C LEU A 82 2.57 6.25 -7.13
N ARG A 83 2.57 7.25 -8.03
CA ARG A 83 1.71 8.43 -7.91
C ARG A 83 0.23 8.07 -7.86
N LYS A 84 -0.20 7.11 -8.68
CA LYS A 84 -1.58 6.61 -8.68
C LYS A 84 -1.98 5.98 -7.34
N ARG A 85 -1.05 5.31 -6.65
CA ARG A 85 -1.31 4.66 -5.34
C ARG A 85 -1.65 5.66 -4.23
N PHE A 86 -1.25 6.92 -4.32
CA PHE A 86 -1.63 7.95 -3.34
C PHE A 86 -3.12 8.37 -3.43
N ARG A 87 -3.82 7.99 -4.51
CA ARG A 87 -5.26 8.26 -4.70
C ARG A 87 -5.67 9.73 -4.59
N LEU A 88 -4.84 10.64 -5.09
CA LEU A 88 -5.09 12.10 -5.01
C LEU A 88 -6.41 12.54 -5.68
N ASP A 89 -7.07 11.65 -6.42
CA ASP A 89 -8.44 11.78 -6.94
C ASP A 89 -9.53 11.81 -5.85
N LEU A 90 -9.25 11.28 -4.65
CA LEU A 90 -10.19 11.21 -3.54
C LEU A 90 -10.04 12.41 -2.60
N ASN A 91 -11.14 12.85 -2.00
CA ASN A 91 -11.09 13.72 -0.81
C ASN A 91 -10.72 12.91 0.46
N ASP A 92 -10.45 13.59 1.57
CA ASP A 92 -9.95 12.95 2.80
C ASP A 92 -10.92 11.89 3.35
N THR A 93 -12.23 12.16 3.35
CA THR A 93 -13.24 11.19 3.82
C THR A 93 -13.27 9.94 2.94
N ALA A 94 -13.33 10.11 1.61
CA ALA A 94 -13.32 8.99 0.67
C ALA A 94 -12.00 8.22 0.72
N CYS A 95 -10.89 8.91 1.00
CA CYS A 95 -9.58 8.29 1.17
C CYS A 95 -9.52 7.42 2.44
N MET A 96 -10.09 7.88 3.56
CA MET A 96 -10.16 7.06 4.78
C MET A 96 -10.98 5.78 4.53
N LEU A 97 -12.13 5.90 3.85
CA LEU A 97 -12.93 4.73 3.46
C LEU A 97 -12.18 3.78 2.54
N TYR A 98 -11.41 4.31 1.58
CA TYR A 98 -10.56 3.52 0.69
C TYR A 98 -9.51 2.73 1.49
N VAL A 99 -8.78 3.38 2.39
CA VAL A 99 -7.73 2.72 3.20
C VAL A 99 -8.34 1.69 4.15
N GLN A 100 -9.47 2.00 4.78
CA GLN A 100 -10.20 1.03 5.61
C GLN A 100 -10.57 -0.22 4.80
N GLY A 101 -11.08 -0.05 3.58
CA GLY A 101 -11.38 -1.16 2.68
C GLY A 101 -10.17 -2.03 2.35
N LEU A 102 -8.96 -1.45 2.21
CA LEU A 102 -7.74 -2.23 2.01
C LEU A 102 -7.38 -3.08 3.24
N VAL A 103 -7.62 -2.56 4.45
CA VAL A 103 -7.41 -3.30 5.69
C VAL A 103 -8.41 -4.44 5.81
N ASP A 104 -9.68 -4.17 5.51
CA ASP A 104 -10.75 -5.17 5.56
C ASP A 104 -10.52 -6.28 4.53
N GLU A 105 -10.17 -5.95 3.29
CA GLU A 105 -9.83 -6.94 2.24
C GLU A 105 -8.58 -7.76 2.62
N SER A 106 -7.60 -7.14 3.29
CA SER A 106 -6.42 -7.86 3.78
C SER A 106 -6.77 -8.81 4.94
N LEU A 107 -7.76 -8.46 5.76
CA LEU A 107 -8.31 -9.32 6.80
C LEU A 107 -9.16 -10.47 6.21
N GLU A 108 -9.91 -10.24 5.12
CA GLU A 108 -10.72 -11.29 4.48
C GLU A 108 -9.87 -12.38 3.80
N ASN A 109 -8.63 -12.06 3.44
CA ASN A 109 -7.65 -13.01 2.90
C ASN A 109 -6.94 -13.87 3.97
N TRP A 110 -7.39 -13.86 5.24
CA TRP A 110 -6.75 -14.60 6.35
C TRP A 110 -6.71 -16.13 6.18
N ARG A 111 -7.35 -16.69 5.15
CA ARG A 111 -7.40 -18.14 4.88
C ARG A 111 -6.33 -18.65 3.89
N THR A 112 -5.25 -17.90 3.65
CA THR A 112 -4.09 -18.38 2.86
C THR A 112 -2.87 -18.62 3.74
#